data_AF-R9JSI7-F1
#
_entry.id   AF-R9JSI7-F1
#
_cell.length_a   1.000
_cell.length_b   1.000
_cell.length_c   1.000
_cell.angle_alpha   90.00
_cell.angle_beta   90.00
_cell.angle_gamma   90.00
#
_symmetry.space_group_name_H-M   'P 1'
#
loop_
_entity.id
_entity.type
_entity.pdbx_description
1 polymer ?
#
loop_
_entity_poly.entity_id
_entity_poly.type
_entity_poly.pdbx_seq_one_letter_code
_entity_poly.pdbx_strand_id
1 'polypeptide(L)'
;MTQEKEGKWNIDIGASVGDTLAAIWNYTDDFVLCIEPVKKFLELLTDNVQRFGINDKVCLEQAFITDNMNQIFQTEISEKGTTVKKITQDVCHAVSGKTLDCLIKENGLALSEIFRIMK
;
A
#
# COMPACT_ATOMS: atom_id res chain seq x y z
N MET A 1 -13.69 -20.43 -21.44
CA MET A 1 -14.38 -19.65 -20.40
C MET A 1 -13.38 -19.31 -19.34
N THR A 2 -12.88 -18.08 -19.32
CA THR A 2 -12.06 -17.57 -18.22
C THR A 2 -12.97 -17.35 -17.03
N GLN A 3 -12.73 -18.05 -15.92
CA GLN A 3 -13.44 -17.81 -14.66
C GLN A 3 -13.33 -16.32 -14.32
N GLU A 4 -14.46 -15.69 -13.97
CA GLU A 4 -14.47 -14.35 -13.44
C GLU A 4 -13.69 -14.33 -12.11
N LYS A 5 -12.85 -13.30 -11.92
CA LYS A 5 -12.10 -13.10 -10.67
C LYS A 5 -13.11 -12.81 -9.55
N GLU A 6 -13.35 -13.76 -8.65
CA GLU A 6 -14.37 -13.64 -7.59
C GLU A 6 -13.93 -12.81 -6.36
N GLY A 7 -12.63 -12.58 -6.18
CA GLY A 7 -12.10 -11.80 -5.05
C GLY A 7 -12.41 -10.30 -5.16
N LYS A 8 -12.73 -9.66 -4.03
CA LYS A 8 -12.89 -8.19 -3.96
C LYS A 8 -11.55 -7.52 -3.63
N TRP A 9 -11.49 -6.19 -3.75
CA TRP A 9 -10.29 -5.42 -3.39
C TRP A 9 -10.31 -4.96 -1.93
N ASN A 10 -9.25 -5.29 -1.20
CA ASN A 10 -8.93 -4.69 0.08
C ASN A 10 -7.81 -3.66 -0.12
N ILE A 11 -7.91 -2.52 0.55
CA ILE A 11 -6.87 -1.49 0.53
C ILE A 11 -6.23 -1.42 1.92
N ASP A 12 -4.92 -1.59 2.00
CA ASP A 12 -4.16 -1.58 3.25
C ASP A 12 -3.22 -0.36 3.30
N ILE A 13 -3.57 0.64 4.10
CA ILE A 13 -2.82 1.90 4.20
C ILE A 13 -1.83 1.78 5.37
N GLY A 14 -0.54 1.96 5.09
CA GLY A 14 0.51 1.73 6.07
C GLY A 14 0.82 0.25 6.25
N ALA A 15 0.80 -0.49 5.13
CA ALA A 15 0.93 -1.95 5.10
C ALA A 15 2.21 -2.48 5.77
N SER A 16 3.21 -1.63 6.00
CA SER A 16 4.44 -1.95 6.71
C SER A 16 5.11 -3.18 6.09
N VAL A 17 5.26 -4.28 6.84
CA VAL A 17 5.85 -5.52 6.35
C VAL A 17 4.81 -6.57 5.93
N GLY A 18 3.51 -6.24 5.99
CA GLY A 18 2.42 -7.08 5.50
C GLY A 18 1.75 -7.99 6.54
N ASP A 19 1.67 -7.59 7.81
CA ASP A 19 0.98 -8.38 8.84
C ASP A 19 -0.51 -8.58 8.51
N THR A 20 -1.19 -7.50 8.10
CA THR A 20 -2.59 -7.55 7.65
C THR A 20 -2.73 -8.38 6.36
N LEU A 21 -1.82 -8.22 5.40
CA LEU A 21 -1.80 -9.01 4.18
C LEU A 21 -1.67 -10.51 4.49
N ALA A 22 -0.76 -10.90 5.38
CA ALA A 22 -0.57 -12.28 5.79
C ALA A 22 -1.83 -12.85 6.46
N ALA A 23 -2.55 -12.03 7.24
CA ALA A 23 -3.84 -12.42 7.79
C ALA A 23 -4.88 -12.67 6.69
N ILE A 24 -5.07 -11.73 5.76
CA ILE A 24 -6.06 -11.83 4.68
C ILE A 24 -5.79 -13.03 3.78
N TRP A 25 -4.54 -13.17 3.33
CA TRP A 25 -4.12 -14.23 2.43
C TRP A 25 -4.47 -15.63 2.94
N ASN A 26 -4.37 -15.86 4.25
CA ASN A 26 -4.65 -17.17 4.82
C ASN A 26 -6.15 -17.52 4.85
N TYR A 27 -7.05 -16.57 4.62
CA TYR A 27 -8.49 -16.75 4.81
C TYR A 27 -9.37 -16.33 3.63
N THR A 28 -8.83 -15.58 2.65
CA THR A 28 -9.63 -15.08 1.51
C THR A 28 -8.91 -15.19 0.18
N ASP A 29 -9.68 -15.17 -0.91
CA ASP A 29 -9.19 -15.08 -2.28
C ASP A 29 -9.15 -13.63 -2.82
N ASP A 30 -9.23 -12.65 -1.93
CA ASP A 30 -9.30 -11.24 -2.28
C ASP A 30 -7.98 -10.70 -2.88
N PHE A 31 -8.12 -9.62 -3.64
CA PHE A 31 -7.00 -8.79 -4.09
C PHE A 31 -6.68 -7.75 -3.02
N VAL A 32 -5.41 -7.38 -2.90
CA VAL A 32 -4.97 -6.37 -1.92
C VAL A 32 -4.11 -5.30 -2.59
N LEU A 33 -4.50 -4.03 -2.40
CA LEU A 33 -3.65 -2.88 -2.69
C LEU A 33 -2.97 -2.44 -1.39
N CYS A 34 -1.69 -2.77 -1.25
CA CYS A 34 -0.88 -2.37 -0.10
C CYS A 34 -0.15 -1.07 -0.39
N ILE A 35 -0.31 -0.08 0.49
CA ILE A 35 0.31 1.24 0.36
C ILE A 35 1.27 1.43 1.52
N GLU A 36 2.56 1.58 1.22
CA GLU A 36 3.61 1.76 2.22
C GLU A 36 4.58 2.89 1.82
N PRO A 37 4.64 4.01 2.56
CA PRO A 37 5.52 5.12 2.20
C PRO A 37 7.02 4.83 2.45
N VAL A 38 7.36 4.02 3.45
CA VAL A 38 8.76 3.75 3.83
C VAL A 38 9.36 2.72 2.87
N LYS A 39 10.32 3.16 2.05
CA LYS A 39 10.99 2.30 1.06
C LYS A 39 11.47 0.97 1.65
N LYS A 40 12.13 1.01 2.82
CA LYS A 40 12.65 -0.19 3.50
C LYS A 40 11.53 -1.18 3.86
N PHE A 41 10.38 -0.69 4.31
CA PHE A 41 9.25 -1.57 4.65
C PHE A 41 8.58 -2.11 3.40
N LEU A 42 8.46 -1.29 2.35
CA LEU A 42 7.96 -1.73 1.05
C LEU A 42 8.85 -2.81 0.41
N GLU A 43 10.17 -2.71 0.53
CA GLU A 43 11.11 -3.75 0.08
C GLU A 43 10.87 -5.07 0.84
N LEU A 44 10.76 -5.03 2.17
CA LEU A 44 10.43 -6.22 2.98
C LEU A 44 9.05 -6.79 2.65
N LEU A 45 8.05 -5.94 2.42
CA LEU A 45 6.72 -6.36 1.97
C LEU A 45 6.79 -7.04 0.60
N THR A 46 7.59 -6.51 -0.32
CA THR A 46 7.80 -7.11 -1.65
C THR A 46 8.41 -8.51 -1.51
N ASP A 47 9.42 -8.67 -0.67
CA ASP A 47 10.04 -9.98 -0.39
C ASP A 47 9.02 -10.97 0.21
N ASN A 48 8.15 -10.49 1.11
CA ASN A 48 7.09 -11.32 1.71
C ASN A 48 6.05 -11.75 0.67
N VAL A 49 5.59 -10.84 -0.19
CA VAL A 49 4.66 -11.14 -1.31
C VAL A 49 5.26 -12.21 -2.24
N GLN A 50 6.54 -12.08 -2.57
CA GLN A 50 7.26 -13.06 -3.39
C GLN A 50 7.36 -14.41 -2.68
N ARG A 51 7.72 -14.42 -1.39
CA ARG A 51 7.85 -15.63 -0.58
C ARG A 51 6.52 -16.37 -0.42
N PHE A 52 5.41 -15.65 -0.30
CA PHE A 52 4.07 -16.24 -0.25
C PHE A 52 3.58 -16.72 -1.61
N GLY A 53 4.18 -16.25 -2.71
CA GLY A 53 3.81 -16.64 -4.07
C GLY A 53 2.52 -15.98 -4.54
N ILE A 54 2.21 -14.77 -4.07
CA ILE A 54 0.92 -14.08 -4.28
C ILE A 54 1.02 -12.81 -5.12
N ASN A 55 2.05 -12.72 -5.96
CA ASN A 55 2.36 -11.54 -6.78
C ASN A 55 1.21 -11.14 -7.73
N ASP A 56 0.33 -12.07 -8.07
CA ASP A 56 -0.84 -11.87 -8.93
C ASP A 56 -2.06 -11.33 -8.18
N LYS A 57 -2.05 -11.38 -6.85
CA LYS A 57 -3.13 -10.91 -5.97
C LYS A 57 -2.83 -9.59 -5.25
N VAL A 58 -1.58 -9.11 -5.31
CA VAL A 58 -1.13 -7.95 -4.53
C VAL A 58 -0.57 -6.85 -5.43
N CYS A 59 -1.11 -5.64 -5.28
CA CYS A 59 -0.55 -4.41 -5.83
C CYS A 59 0.19 -3.66 -4.72
N LEU A 60 1.40 -3.18 -5.02
CA LEU A 60 2.29 -2.51 -4.08
C LEU A 60 2.52 -1.06 -4.51
N GLU A 61 2.22 -0.11 -3.64
CA GLU A 61 2.34 1.32 -3.92
C GLU A 61 3.19 2.04 -2.87
N GLN A 62 4.20 2.77 -3.33
CA GLN A 62 4.98 3.65 -2.45
C GLN A 62 4.37 5.05 -2.39
N ALA A 63 3.52 5.30 -1.42
CA ALA A 63 2.89 6.62 -1.27
C ALA A 63 2.51 6.95 0.17
N PHE A 64 2.46 8.26 0.46
CA PHE A 64 1.69 8.76 1.60
C PHE A 64 0.28 9.09 1.16
N ILE A 65 -0.72 8.59 1.89
CA ILE A 65 -2.09 9.07 1.72
C ILE A 65 -2.22 10.47 2.33
N THR A 66 -2.65 11.42 1.50
CA THR A 66 -2.79 12.84 1.85
C THR A 66 -3.94 13.46 1.08
N ASP A 67 -4.60 14.45 1.67
CA ASP A 67 -5.52 15.38 1.00
C ASP A 67 -4.80 16.63 0.48
N ASN A 68 -3.63 16.94 1.04
CA ASN A 68 -2.78 18.04 0.61
C ASN A 68 -1.69 17.55 -0.37
N MET A 69 -1.98 17.71 -1.66
CA MET A 69 -1.09 17.31 -2.77
C MET A 69 0.07 18.29 -3.02
N ASN A 70 0.09 19.44 -2.35
CA ASN A 70 1.17 20.44 -2.48
C ASN A 70 2.37 20.16 -1.55
N GLN A 71 2.28 19.13 -0.72
CA GLN A 71 3.32 18.75 0.22
C GLN A 71 4.06 17.50 -0.27
N ILE A 72 5.39 17.53 -0.16
CA ILE A 72 6.22 16.35 -0.28
C ILE A 72 6.66 15.90 1.11
N PHE A 73 6.75 14.59 1.28
CA PHE A 73 6.96 13.98 2.58
C PHE A 73 8.23 13.15 2.57
N GLN A 74 8.92 13.12 3.69
CA GLN A 74 9.96 12.14 3.96
C GLN A 74 9.56 11.27 5.14
N THR A 75 10.18 10.09 5.20
CA THR A 75 10.08 9.19 6.34
C THR A 75 11.31 9.37 7.21
N GLU A 76 11.11 9.55 8.51
CA GLU A 76 12.20 9.58 9.49
C GLU A 76 11.95 8.47 10.51
N ILE A 77 12.89 7.54 10.64
CA ILE A 77 12.81 6.50 11.67
C ILE A 77 13.39 7.12 12.95
N SER A 78 12.54 7.34 13.94
CA SER A 78 12.98 7.81 15.27
C SER A 78 13.94 6.82 15.92
N GLU A 79 14.73 7.28 16.88
CA GLU A 79 15.66 6.44 17.65
C GLU A 79 14.99 5.22 18.33
N LYS A 80 13.67 5.28 18.54
CA LYS A 80 12.86 4.20 19.12
C LYS A 80 12.26 3.25 18.06
N GLY A 81 12.62 3.39 16.79
CA GLY A 81 12.17 2.54 15.69
C GLY A 81 10.81 2.91 15.10
N THR A 82 10.18 3.98 15.57
CA THR A 82 8.90 4.46 15.02
C THR A 82 9.15 5.32 13.78
N THR A 83 8.48 5.01 12.68
CA THR A 83 8.45 5.85 11.49
C THR A 83 7.59 7.09 11.72
N VAL A 84 8.13 8.27 11.40
CA VAL A 84 7.43 9.55 11.46
C VAL A 84 7.33 10.14 10.05
N LYS A 85 6.13 10.62 9.70
CA LYS A 85 5.88 11.42 8.49
C LYS A 85 6.35 12.87 8.75
N LYS A 86 7.22 13.39 7.90
CA LYS A 86 7.72 14.78 7.99
C LYS A 86 7.56 15.48 6.66
N ILE A 87 7.03 16.70 6.68
CA ILE A 87 6.99 17.57 5.50
C ILE A 87 8.42 18.00 5.19
N THR A 88 8.82 17.92 3.93
CA THR A 88 10.19 18.28 3.49
C THR A 88 10.15 19.17 2.26
N GLN A 89 11.29 19.77 1.93
CA GLN A 89 11.57 20.38 0.63
C GLN A 89 12.65 19.58 -0.14
N ASP A 90 13.22 18.54 0.48
CA ASP A 90 14.20 17.66 -0.14
C ASP A 90 13.51 16.68 -1.09
N VAL A 91 13.59 16.97 -2.38
CA VAL A 91 12.99 16.17 -3.45
C VAL A 91 13.71 14.82 -3.62
N CYS A 92 14.99 14.71 -3.26
CA CYS A 92 15.76 13.48 -3.47
C CYS A 92 15.30 12.34 -2.56
N HIS A 93 14.77 12.65 -1.39
CA HIS A 93 14.26 11.68 -0.42
C HIS A 93 12.73 11.77 -0.23
N ALA A 94 12.06 12.51 -1.11
CA ALA A 94 10.63 12.68 -1.07
C ALA A 94 9.91 11.40 -1.51
N VAL A 95 8.87 11.05 -0.76
CA VAL A 95 7.84 10.08 -1.13
C VAL A 95 6.62 10.87 -1.60
N SER A 96 6.05 10.45 -2.73
CA SER A 96 4.87 11.12 -3.28
C SER A 96 3.68 11.04 -2.34
N GLY A 97 3.00 12.18 -2.16
CA GLY A 97 1.65 12.20 -1.62
C GLY A 97 0.64 11.83 -2.71
N LYS A 98 -0.32 10.96 -2.39
CA LYS A 98 -1.46 10.62 -3.26
C LYS A 98 -2.76 10.63 -2.46
N THR A 99 -3.87 11.00 -3.10
CA THR A 99 -5.19 10.72 -2.53
C THR A 99 -5.53 9.25 -2.76
N LEU A 100 -6.43 8.71 -1.93
CA LEU A 100 -6.92 7.36 -2.14
C LEU A 100 -7.65 7.20 -3.48
N ASP A 101 -8.48 8.20 -3.86
CA ASP A 101 -9.18 8.22 -5.14
C ASP A 101 -8.23 8.18 -6.35
N CYS A 102 -7.07 8.84 -6.25
CA CYS A 102 -6.05 8.82 -7.28
C CYS A 102 -5.50 7.40 -7.47
N LEU A 103 -5.13 6.74 -6.37
CA LEU A 103 -4.59 5.38 -6.38
C LEU A 103 -5.59 4.35 -6.90
N ILE A 104 -6.86 4.47 -6.50
CA ILE A 104 -7.95 3.61 -6.99
C ILE A 104 -8.04 3.72 -8.51
N LYS A 105 -8.04 4.94 -9.06
CA LYS A 105 -8.10 5.18 -10.51
C LYS A 105 -6.86 4.70 -11.24
N GLU A 106 -5.67 4.96 -10.71
CA GLU A 106 -4.38 4.54 -11.29
C GLU A 106 -4.26 3.01 -11.36
N ASN A 107 -4.82 2.31 -10.38
CA ASN A 107 -4.86 0.84 -10.35
C ASN A 107 -6.06 0.26 -11.14
N GLY A 108 -6.83 1.10 -11.84
CA GLY A 108 -7.96 0.67 -12.67
C GLY A 108 -9.14 0.10 -11.88
N LEU A 109 -9.25 0.44 -10.60
CA LEU A 109 -10.26 -0.08 -9.69
C LEU A 109 -11.52 0.78 -9.72
N ALA A 110 -12.69 0.14 -9.72
CA ALA A 110 -13.96 0.80 -9.45
C ALA A 110 -14.27 0.77 -7.95
N LEU A 111 -14.90 1.84 -7.43
CA LEU A 111 -15.30 1.91 -6.02
C LEU A 111 -16.21 0.74 -5.59
N SER A 112 -17.00 0.19 -6.51
CA SER A 112 -17.86 -0.98 -6.27
C SER A 112 -17.09 -2.28 -6.06
N GLU A 113 -15.84 -2.35 -6.50
CA GLU A 113 -14.97 -3.53 -6.35
C GLU A 113 -14.23 -3.52 -5.02
N ILE A 114 -14.21 -2.38 -4.31
CA ILE A 114 -13.56 -2.23 -3.01
C ILE A 114 -14.47 -2.80 -1.92
N PHE A 115 -13.97 -3.83 -1.24
CA PHE A 115 -14.64 -4.40 -0.08
C PHE A 115 -14.35 -3.61 1.19
N ARG A 116 -13.08 -3.23 1.40
CA ARG A 116 -12.64 -2.62 2.66
C ARG A 116 -11.37 -1.78 2.50
N ILE A 117 -11.26 -0.76 3.35
CA ILE A 117 -10.04 0.04 3.58
C ILE A 117 -9.57 -0.22 5.02
N MET A 118 -8.27 -0.47 5.18
CA MET A 118 -7.60 -0.82 6.44
C MET A 118 -6.46 0.17 6.71
N LYS A 119 -6.16 0.39 7.99
CA LYS A 119 -5.18 1.36 8.49
C LYS A 119 -4.56 0.85 9.79
#